data_AF-A0A0D6KFZ0-F1
#
_entry.id   AF-A0A0D6KFZ0-F1
#
_cell.length_a   1.000
_cell.length_b   1.000
_cell.length_c   1.000
_cell.angle_alpha   90.00
_cell.angle_beta   90.00
_cell.angle_gamma   90.00
#
_symmetry.space_group_name_H-M   'P 1'
#
loop_
_entity.id
_entity.type
_entity.pdbx_description
1 polymer ?
#
loop_
_entity_poly.entity_id
_entity_poly.type
_entity_poly.pdbx_seq_one_letter_code
_entity_poly.pdbx_strand_id
1 'polypeptide(L)'
;MNTLPMSFEFERLPTEAISLDAEEMHQAIEFSRPIPDDGRQWQTYLNALALFVFKKWLQERDDNLIVNWQDCTITKPALANVIPTVANLQVGNFKVCLITIGNSWDEQIPLSRLVVDIPEFVPHFYVFVEVLESQEFGVVRGFISYPQLIENINNVQTVSPQADWNYEIPLTWFDNDPNRLLLYLRTLQPEAISLPAIPNNRQQTLAAQESELSTLLWQLQDPEIELWEILNWQQGCVVLTSPELLDWIYQLQTSSLNIEEYQTQTTTAHTTLLQASTRDLIKLITQPAINVGRWLWDELDEIGESLAWTLLPRFSPLREIRSPAEELEAITSQLQTQGLEIPLAARSGYQSFLLAGIPLRLYAIGWNSSTLTEPNSWNLLLILGAPSPNTLPENFKFRVSDKTGVLLEQSVNPQQRNWYLYTCLVGNWDEKFIVTTSLGDDVEVTLPPFGFDITR
;
A
#
# COMPACT_ATOMS: atom_id res chain seq x y z
N MET A 1 41.14 26.34 -48.67
CA MET A 1 39.92 26.67 -47.92
C MET A 1 38.74 26.07 -48.68
N ASN A 2 38.34 24.85 -48.32
CA ASN A 2 37.13 24.24 -48.85
C ASN A 2 36.02 24.53 -47.85
N THR A 3 35.10 25.40 -48.25
CA THR A 3 33.81 25.59 -47.59
C THR A 3 32.97 24.33 -47.80
N LEU A 4 32.78 23.56 -46.74
CA LEU A 4 31.74 22.53 -46.68
C LEU A 4 30.37 23.22 -46.84
N PRO A 5 29.45 22.68 -47.66
CA PRO A 5 28.09 23.17 -47.68
C PRO A 5 27.42 22.80 -46.36
N MET A 6 26.91 23.82 -45.68
CA MET A 6 26.06 23.70 -44.50
C MET A 6 24.71 23.13 -44.97
N SER A 7 24.54 21.81 -44.98
CA SER A 7 23.23 21.21 -45.18
C SER A 7 22.45 21.35 -43.88
N PHE A 8 21.50 22.27 -43.84
CA PHE A 8 20.39 22.18 -42.91
C PHE A 8 19.56 20.97 -43.34
N GLU A 9 19.95 19.78 -42.88
CA GLU A 9 19.07 18.62 -42.91
C GLU A 9 17.93 18.90 -41.92
N PHE A 10 16.81 19.39 -42.45
CA PHE A 10 15.55 19.33 -41.75
C PHE A 10 15.21 17.84 -41.61
N GLU A 11 15.38 17.27 -40.41
CA GLU A 11 14.80 15.97 -40.09
C GLU A 11 13.30 16.05 -40.36
N ARG A 12 12.83 15.22 -41.30
CA ARG A 12 11.40 15.13 -41.57
C ARG A 12 10.76 14.44 -40.38
N LEU A 13 9.80 15.12 -39.75
CA LEU A 13 8.94 14.50 -38.75
C LEU A 13 8.35 13.21 -39.35
N PRO A 14 8.42 12.07 -38.63
CA PRO A 14 7.75 10.85 -39.05
C PRO A 14 6.28 11.15 -39.32
N THR A 15 5.71 10.59 -40.39
CA THR A 15 4.27 10.77 -40.69
C THR A 15 3.36 10.19 -39.59
N GLU A 16 3.93 9.36 -38.72
CA GLU A 16 3.29 8.71 -37.58
C GLU A 16 3.48 9.47 -36.26
N ALA A 17 4.16 10.62 -36.29
CA ALA A 17 4.42 11.42 -35.10
C ALA A 17 3.14 12.06 -34.56
N ILE A 18 2.96 11.97 -33.24
CA ILE A 18 1.87 12.57 -32.48
C ILE A 18 2.42 13.73 -31.68
N SER A 19 1.94 14.94 -31.98
CA SER A 19 2.36 16.15 -31.28
C SER A 19 1.79 16.20 -29.87
N LEU A 20 2.67 16.49 -28.92
CA LEU A 20 2.35 16.82 -27.55
C LEU A 20 2.15 18.34 -27.44
N ASP A 21 1.14 18.76 -26.69
CA ASP A 21 0.90 20.18 -26.43
C ASP A 21 1.35 20.58 -25.02
N ALA A 22 1.41 21.89 -24.77
CA ALA A 22 1.87 22.43 -23.50
C ALA A 22 1.00 22.01 -22.30
N GLU A 23 -0.28 21.69 -22.51
CA GLU A 23 -1.15 21.23 -21.43
C GLU A 23 -0.79 19.81 -21.02
N GLU A 24 -0.55 18.91 -21.97
CA GLU A 24 -0.09 17.55 -21.72
C GLU A 24 1.29 17.52 -21.06
N MET A 25 2.21 18.37 -21.51
CA MET A 25 3.53 18.50 -20.89
C MET A 25 3.40 18.96 -19.44
N HIS A 26 2.51 19.93 -19.16
CA HIS A 26 2.26 20.38 -17.79
C HIS A 26 1.60 19.29 -16.93
N GLN A 27 0.64 18.54 -17.47
CA GLN A 27 0.03 17.42 -16.75
C GLN A 27 1.05 16.32 -16.44
N ALA A 28 1.96 16.02 -17.36
CA ALA A 28 3.04 15.05 -17.13
C ALA A 28 3.96 15.47 -15.98
N ILE A 29 4.26 16.77 -15.85
CA ILE A 29 5.01 17.32 -14.70
C ILE A 29 4.24 17.12 -13.40
N GLU A 30 2.93 17.39 -13.38
CA GLU A 30 2.12 17.22 -12.17
C GLU A 30 2.06 15.74 -11.72
N PHE A 31 2.07 14.79 -12.65
CA PHE A 31 2.13 13.35 -12.32
C PHE A 31 3.49 12.91 -11.79
N SER A 32 4.59 13.47 -12.28
CA SER A 32 5.94 13.08 -11.85
C SER A 32 6.39 13.77 -10.57
N ARG A 33 5.90 14.99 -10.29
CA ARG A 33 6.29 15.81 -9.15
C ARG A 33 6.23 15.11 -7.78
N PRO A 34 5.25 14.24 -7.47
CA PRO A 34 5.20 13.56 -6.17
C PRO A 34 6.27 12.47 -6.00
N ILE A 35 6.96 12.07 -7.06
CA ILE A 35 7.97 11.00 -7.01
C ILE A 35 9.26 11.55 -6.38
N PRO A 36 9.77 10.93 -5.30
CA PRO A 36 10.86 11.48 -4.49
C PRO A 36 12.26 11.30 -5.09
N ASP A 37 12.47 10.28 -5.93
CA ASP A 37 13.75 10.06 -6.64
C ASP A 37 13.75 10.77 -8.00
N ASP A 38 14.84 11.47 -8.32
CA ASP A 38 14.97 12.26 -9.55
C ASP A 38 14.92 11.39 -10.82
N GLY A 39 15.53 10.19 -10.78
CA GLY A 39 15.55 9.25 -11.91
C GLY A 39 14.17 8.68 -12.21
N ARG A 40 13.46 8.22 -11.18
CA ARG A 40 12.09 7.70 -11.26
C ARG A 40 11.09 8.82 -11.57
N GLN A 41 11.32 10.04 -11.08
CA GLN A 41 10.53 11.22 -11.44
C GLN A 41 10.65 11.49 -12.96
N TRP A 42 11.87 11.50 -13.49
CA TRP A 42 12.09 11.67 -14.93
C TRP A 42 11.42 10.57 -15.75
N GLN A 43 11.57 9.30 -15.35
CA GLN A 43 10.91 8.19 -16.04
C GLN A 43 9.37 8.29 -15.95
N THR A 44 8.83 8.72 -14.82
CA THR A 44 7.38 8.93 -14.64
C THR A 44 6.86 10.04 -15.56
N TYR A 45 7.62 11.11 -15.71
CA TYR A 45 7.32 12.18 -16.67
C TYR A 45 7.27 11.66 -18.11
N LEU A 46 8.30 10.92 -18.55
CA LEU A 46 8.30 10.31 -19.89
C LEU A 46 7.13 9.34 -20.08
N ASN A 47 6.84 8.51 -19.07
CA ASN A 47 5.71 7.59 -19.10
C ASN A 47 4.35 8.31 -19.22
N ALA A 48 4.18 9.46 -18.56
CA ALA A 48 2.99 10.28 -18.73
C ALA A 48 2.87 10.85 -20.16
N LEU A 49 3.97 11.30 -20.76
CA LEU A 49 3.99 11.74 -22.16
C LEU A 49 3.64 10.59 -23.11
N ALA A 50 4.18 9.39 -22.90
CA ALA A 50 3.85 8.21 -23.69
C ALA A 50 2.36 7.84 -23.61
N LEU A 51 1.75 7.98 -22.43
CA LEU A 51 0.32 7.80 -22.25
C LEU A 51 -0.49 8.78 -23.11
N PHE A 52 -0.11 10.07 -23.14
CA PHE A 52 -0.79 11.07 -23.96
C PHE A 52 -0.61 10.82 -25.45
N VAL A 53 0.60 10.49 -25.89
CA VAL A 53 0.91 10.07 -27.27
C VAL A 53 0.04 8.90 -27.68
N PHE A 54 0.00 7.83 -26.87
CA PHE A 54 -0.78 6.64 -27.20
C PHE A 54 -2.30 6.90 -27.23
N LYS A 55 -2.80 7.72 -26.31
CA LYS A 55 -4.20 8.14 -26.28
C LYS A 55 -4.59 8.92 -27.54
N LYS A 56 -3.82 9.94 -27.90
CA LYS A 56 -4.02 10.72 -29.14
C LYS A 56 -3.91 9.82 -30.38
N TRP A 57 -2.91 8.95 -30.43
CA TRP A 57 -2.70 8.00 -31.52
C TRP A 57 -3.92 7.09 -31.75
N LEU A 58 -4.52 6.57 -30.68
CA LEU A 58 -5.74 5.78 -30.73
C LEU A 58 -6.93 6.62 -31.21
N GLN A 59 -7.14 7.80 -30.63
CA GLN A 59 -8.26 8.68 -30.97
C GLN A 59 -8.25 9.10 -32.45
N GLU A 60 -7.10 9.46 -33.01
CA GLU A 60 -6.98 9.82 -34.43
C GLU A 60 -7.36 8.68 -35.39
N ARG A 61 -7.30 7.42 -34.94
CA ARG A 61 -7.48 6.22 -35.78
C ARG A 61 -8.79 5.49 -35.48
N ASP A 62 -9.30 5.58 -34.26
CA ASP A 62 -10.57 5.03 -33.82
C ASP A 62 -11.13 5.69 -32.55
N ASP A 63 -12.16 6.52 -32.72
CA ASP A 63 -12.89 7.15 -31.62
C ASP A 63 -13.60 6.15 -30.68
N ASN A 64 -13.80 4.89 -31.09
CA ASN A 64 -14.46 3.88 -30.25
C ASN A 64 -13.50 3.22 -29.24
N LEU A 65 -12.18 3.34 -29.43
CA LEU A 65 -11.18 2.77 -28.52
C LEU A 65 -10.90 3.75 -27.38
N ILE A 66 -11.75 3.71 -26.37
CA ILE A 66 -11.61 4.56 -25.19
C ILE A 66 -10.52 4.00 -24.27
N VAL A 67 -9.56 4.85 -23.95
CA VAL A 67 -8.49 4.57 -22.99
C VAL A 67 -8.96 4.93 -21.58
N ASN A 68 -9.11 3.94 -20.71
CA ASN A 68 -9.27 4.15 -19.27
C ASN A 68 -7.92 4.00 -18.56
N TRP A 69 -7.51 5.08 -17.92
CA TRP A 69 -6.21 5.23 -17.25
C TRP A 69 -6.35 5.61 -15.77
N GLN A 70 -7.56 5.57 -15.19
CA GLN A 70 -7.79 5.97 -13.80
C GLN A 70 -7.03 5.09 -12.79
N ASP A 71 -6.86 3.80 -13.13
CA ASP A 71 -6.17 2.81 -12.30
C ASP A 71 -4.75 2.51 -12.78
N CYS A 72 -4.22 3.27 -13.73
CA CYS A 72 -2.86 3.03 -14.24
C CYS A 72 -1.80 3.42 -13.20
N THR A 73 -0.56 3.00 -13.44
CA THR A 73 0.56 3.31 -12.54
C THR A 73 0.78 4.82 -12.38
N ILE A 74 0.57 5.62 -13.44
CA ILE A 74 0.82 7.07 -13.44
C ILE A 74 -0.12 7.85 -12.54
N THR A 75 -1.36 7.39 -12.33
CA THR A 75 -2.32 8.07 -11.44
C THR A 75 -2.12 7.71 -9.97
N LYS A 76 -1.24 6.75 -9.66
CA LYS A 76 -1.01 6.22 -8.31
C LYS A 76 0.47 6.40 -7.95
N PRO A 77 0.84 7.49 -7.23
CA PRO A 77 2.25 7.81 -6.94
C PRO A 77 3.04 6.65 -6.31
N ALA A 78 2.43 5.89 -5.40
CA ALA A 78 3.08 4.74 -4.78
C ALA A 78 3.46 3.63 -5.79
N LEU A 79 2.66 3.44 -6.86
CA LEU A 79 2.98 2.51 -7.94
C LEU A 79 3.96 3.10 -8.95
N ALA A 80 3.79 4.37 -9.35
CA ALA A 80 4.70 5.06 -10.26
C ALA A 80 6.13 5.14 -9.68
N ASN A 81 6.26 5.21 -8.35
CA ASN A 81 7.53 5.21 -7.65
C ASN A 81 8.28 3.87 -7.70
N VAL A 82 7.65 2.77 -8.13
CA VAL A 82 8.30 1.43 -8.13
C VAL A 82 8.19 0.70 -9.48
N ILE A 83 7.18 1.00 -10.30
CA ILE A 83 6.99 0.41 -11.62
C ILE A 83 7.37 1.46 -12.68
N PRO A 84 8.50 1.29 -13.39
CA PRO A 84 9.01 2.30 -14.33
C PRO A 84 8.30 2.27 -15.70
N THR A 85 7.05 1.80 -15.78
CA THR A 85 6.27 1.68 -17.02
C THR A 85 4.80 2.06 -16.79
N VAL A 86 4.07 2.35 -17.87
CA VAL A 86 2.61 2.61 -17.78
C VAL A 86 1.87 1.28 -17.77
N ALA A 87 1.65 0.71 -16.58
CA ALA A 87 0.90 -0.54 -16.42
C ALA A 87 -0.56 -0.27 -16.03
N ASN A 88 -1.39 -1.31 -16.08
CA ASN A 88 -2.83 -1.28 -15.75
C ASN A 88 -3.66 -0.32 -16.63
N LEU A 89 -3.18 0.03 -17.83
CA LEU A 89 -3.97 0.77 -18.80
C LEU A 89 -5.06 -0.14 -19.37
N GLN A 90 -6.28 0.36 -19.55
CA GLN A 90 -7.37 -0.38 -20.17
C GLN A 90 -7.78 0.28 -21.49
N VAL A 91 -7.86 -0.52 -22.55
CA VAL A 91 -8.40 -0.10 -23.86
C VAL A 91 -9.53 -1.06 -24.22
N GLY A 92 -10.77 -0.59 -24.06
CA GLY A 92 -11.93 -1.48 -24.04
C GLY A 92 -11.81 -2.49 -22.90
N ASN A 93 -11.78 -3.79 -23.22
CA ASN A 93 -11.61 -4.88 -22.26
C ASN A 93 -10.17 -5.41 -22.20
N PHE A 94 -9.24 -4.82 -22.94
CA PHE A 94 -7.85 -5.23 -22.95
C PHE A 94 -7.01 -4.37 -22.01
N LYS A 95 -6.33 -5.04 -21.08
CA LYS A 95 -5.19 -4.48 -20.37
C LYS A 95 -3.99 -4.28 -21.30
N VAL A 96 -3.38 -3.10 -21.26
CA VAL A 96 -2.23 -2.68 -22.06
C VAL A 96 -1.14 -2.15 -21.11
N CYS A 97 0.13 -2.37 -21.47
CA CYS A 97 1.27 -1.74 -20.83
C CYS A 97 2.05 -0.93 -21.87
N LEU A 98 2.43 0.31 -21.54
CA LEU A 98 3.29 1.13 -22.40
C LEU A 98 4.74 1.04 -21.89
N ILE A 99 5.64 0.66 -22.79
CA ILE A 99 7.08 0.69 -22.59
C ILE A 99 7.58 1.97 -23.26
N THR A 100 8.03 2.90 -22.43
CA THR A 100 8.47 4.21 -22.87
C THR A 100 9.97 4.25 -23.01
N ILE A 101 10.47 4.74 -24.13
CA ILE A 101 11.87 5.12 -24.28
C ILE A 101 12.01 6.58 -24.68
N GLY A 102 13.13 7.18 -24.28
CA GLY A 102 13.59 8.46 -24.82
C GLY A 102 14.40 8.27 -26.10
N ASN A 103 15.33 9.18 -26.34
CA ASN A 103 16.16 9.25 -27.55
C ASN A 103 17.34 8.24 -27.60
N SER A 104 17.23 7.09 -26.92
CA SER A 104 18.28 6.07 -26.88
C SER A 104 17.91 4.89 -27.78
N TRP A 105 18.64 4.74 -28.88
CA TRP A 105 18.49 3.63 -29.84
C TRP A 105 19.40 2.46 -29.46
N ASP A 106 19.12 1.82 -28.34
CA ASP A 106 19.70 0.50 -28.06
C ASP A 106 18.89 -0.57 -28.79
N GLU A 107 19.55 -1.64 -29.27
CA GLU A 107 18.88 -2.76 -29.94
C GLU A 107 17.97 -3.56 -28.98
N GLN A 108 18.12 -3.32 -27.68
CA GLN A 108 17.40 -3.94 -26.58
C GLN A 108 16.82 -2.85 -25.69
N ILE A 109 15.66 -3.13 -25.10
CA ILE A 109 15.00 -2.25 -24.15
C ILE A 109 14.82 -2.95 -22.80
N PRO A 110 15.04 -2.23 -21.68
CA PRO A 110 14.76 -2.78 -20.37
C PRO A 110 13.24 -2.88 -20.18
N LEU A 111 12.77 -4.09 -19.85
CA LEU A 111 11.39 -4.35 -19.48
C LEU A 111 11.35 -4.90 -18.06
N SER A 112 10.69 -4.16 -17.18
CA SER A 112 10.55 -4.53 -15.78
C SER A 112 9.88 -5.89 -15.63
N ARG A 113 10.55 -6.80 -14.90
CA ARG A 113 10.02 -8.10 -14.52
C ARG A 113 8.70 -7.97 -13.77
N LEU A 114 8.46 -6.83 -13.11
CA LEU A 114 7.22 -6.55 -12.38
C LEU A 114 5.99 -6.64 -13.30
N VAL A 115 6.08 -6.18 -14.55
CA VAL A 115 4.96 -6.20 -15.50
C VAL A 115 4.94 -7.45 -16.38
N VAL A 116 5.87 -8.39 -16.18
CA VAL A 116 5.99 -9.65 -16.93
C VAL A 116 5.60 -10.85 -16.06
N ASP A 117 6.06 -10.88 -14.82
CA ASP A 117 5.96 -12.04 -13.94
C ASP A 117 4.90 -11.90 -12.84
N ILE A 118 4.51 -10.67 -12.44
CA ILE A 118 3.50 -10.45 -11.40
C ILE A 118 2.11 -10.39 -12.06
N PRO A 119 1.23 -11.40 -11.85
CA PRO A 119 -0.05 -11.51 -12.57
C PRO A 119 -0.94 -10.26 -12.50
N GLU A 120 -0.89 -9.54 -11.38
CA GLU A 120 -1.63 -8.30 -11.13
C GLU A 120 -1.27 -7.18 -12.10
N PHE A 121 -0.06 -7.20 -12.68
CA PHE A 121 0.45 -6.16 -13.59
C PHE A 121 0.60 -6.62 -15.05
N VAL A 122 0.53 -7.94 -15.31
CA VAL A 122 0.62 -8.49 -16.66
C VAL A 122 -0.51 -7.94 -17.56
N PRO A 123 -0.20 -7.32 -18.71
CA PRO A 123 -1.16 -6.89 -19.73
C PRO A 123 -1.40 -7.96 -20.80
N HIS A 124 -2.40 -7.75 -21.67
CA HIS A 124 -2.55 -8.54 -22.90
C HIS A 124 -1.55 -8.11 -23.98
N PHE A 125 -1.25 -6.81 -24.04
CA PHE A 125 -0.33 -6.21 -25.01
C PHE A 125 0.67 -5.28 -24.33
N TYR A 126 1.93 -5.37 -24.76
CA TYR A 126 2.97 -4.39 -24.47
C TYR A 126 3.16 -3.54 -25.71
N VAL A 127 3.05 -2.22 -25.56
CA VAL A 127 3.16 -1.26 -26.64
C VAL A 127 4.40 -0.42 -26.43
N PHE A 128 5.23 -0.36 -27.45
CA PHE A 128 6.48 0.37 -27.45
C PHE A 128 6.24 1.78 -27.98
N VAL A 129 6.49 2.78 -27.14
CA VAL A 129 6.27 4.20 -27.43
C VAL A 129 7.58 4.96 -27.25
N GLU A 130 8.02 5.62 -28.32
CA GLU A 130 9.18 6.52 -28.27
C GLU A 130 8.70 7.94 -28.01
N VAL A 131 9.32 8.61 -27.05
CA VAL A 131 9.03 10.00 -26.70
C VAL A 131 10.27 10.86 -26.99
N LEU A 132 10.12 11.79 -27.92
CA LEU A 132 11.12 12.80 -28.25
C LEU A 132 10.72 14.11 -27.59
N GLU A 133 10.94 14.15 -26.28
CA GLU A 133 10.55 15.23 -25.36
C GLU A 133 10.97 16.62 -25.88
N SER A 134 12.23 16.76 -26.31
CA SER A 134 12.77 18.03 -26.82
C SER A 134 12.15 18.50 -28.14
N GLN A 135 11.50 17.60 -28.87
CA GLN A 135 10.79 17.89 -30.11
C GLN A 135 9.27 17.95 -29.91
N GLU A 136 8.79 17.75 -28.67
CA GLU A 136 7.36 17.80 -28.29
C GLU A 136 6.49 16.83 -29.11
N PHE A 137 6.99 15.62 -29.39
CA PHE A 137 6.18 14.56 -29.99
C PHE A 137 6.61 13.16 -29.54
N GLY A 138 5.76 12.18 -29.83
CA GLY A 138 6.11 10.76 -29.70
C GLY A 138 5.58 9.92 -30.86
N VAL A 139 6.02 8.67 -30.89
CA VAL A 139 5.68 7.70 -31.94
C VAL A 139 5.37 6.35 -31.30
N VAL A 140 4.23 5.78 -31.66
CA VAL A 140 3.93 4.38 -31.34
C VAL A 140 4.67 3.51 -32.35
N ARG A 141 5.71 2.81 -31.91
CA ARG A 141 6.67 2.12 -32.78
C ARG A 141 6.29 0.67 -33.06
N GLY A 142 5.68 0.01 -32.10
CA GLY A 142 5.30 -1.39 -32.25
C GLY A 142 4.62 -1.96 -31.01
N PHE A 143 4.27 -3.23 -31.06
CA PHE A 143 3.65 -3.93 -29.94
C PHE A 143 3.96 -5.43 -29.96
N ILE A 144 3.77 -6.09 -28.82
CA ILE A 144 3.86 -7.54 -28.69
C ILE A 144 2.75 -8.03 -27.73
N SER A 145 2.15 -9.18 -28.03
CA SER A 145 1.19 -9.80 -27.10
C SER A 145 1.91 -10.57 -25.98
N TYR A 146 1.28 -10.69 -24.82
CA TYR A 146 1.86 -11.44 -23.69
C TYR A 146 2.27 -12.87 -24.05
N PRO A 147 1.46 -13.69 -24.77
CA PRO A 147 1.88 -15.04 -25.16
C PRO A 147 3.14 -15.06 -26.01
N GLN A 148 3.26 -14.13 -26.97
CA GLN A 148 4.45 -14.02 -27.82
C GLN A 148 5.68 -13.60 -27.03
N LEU A 149 5.53 -12.66 -26.08
CA LEU A 149 6.63 -12.24 -25.21
C LEU A 149 7.15 -13.42 -24.39
N ILE A 150 6.26 -14.16 -23.73
CA ILE A 150 6.63 -15.30 -22.88
C ILE A 150 7.21 -16.45 -23.72
N GLU A 151 6.67 -16.72 -24.91
CA GLU A 151 7.25 -17.69 -25.85
C GLU A 151 8.69 -17.31 -26.20
N ASN A 152 8.94 -16.04 -26.54
CA ASN A 152 10.28 -15.55 -26.87
C ASN A 152 11.25 -15.63 -25.69
N ILE A 153 10.83 -15.22 -24.48
CA ILE A 153 11.63 -15.31 -23.25
C ILE A 153 12.02 -16.78 -22.97
N ASN A 154 11.07 -17.71 -23.10
CA ASN A 154 11.33 -19.13 -22.83
C ASN A 154 12.22 -19.80 -23.89
N ASN A 155 12.12 -19.36 -25.15
CA ASN A 155 12.90 -19.93 -26.26
C ASN A 155 14.34 -19.40 -26.31
N VAL A 156 14.58 -18.18 -25.82
CA VAL A 156 15.89 -17.53 -25.87
C VAL A 156 16.59 -17.63 -24.52
N GLN A 157 17.50 -18.60 -24.39
CA GLN A 157 18.26 -18.85 -23.14
C GLN A 157 19.08 -17.66 -22.63
N THR A 158 19.35 -16.65 -23.46
CA THR A 158 20.13 -15.47 -23.08
C THR A 158 19.30 -14.38 -22.40
N VAL A 159 17.97 -14.43 -22.45
CA VAL A 159 17.09 -13.45 -21.81
C VAL A 159 16.69 -13.98 -20.43
N SER A 160 17.49 -13.62 -19.43
CA SER A 160 17.21 -13.89 -18.01
C SER A 160 17.03 -12.57 -17.27
N PRO A 161 16.23 -12.54 -16.18
CA PRO A 161 16.08 -11.32 -15.40
C PRO A 161 17.43 -10.94 -14.79
N GLN A 162 17.79 -9.66 -14.93
CA GLN A 162 18.98 -9.06 -14.35
C GLN A 162 18.79 -8.84 -12.83
N ALA A 163 19.85 -8.43 -12.15
CA ALA A 163 19.83 -8.20 -10.70
C ALA A 163 18.85 -7.09 -10.29
N ASP A 164 18.66 -6.11 -11.16
CA ASP A 164 17.75 -4.96 -11.02
C ASP A 164 16.27 -5.28 -11.35
N TRP A 165 15.97 -6.57 -11.54
CA TRP A 165 14.65 -7.06 -11.95
C TRP A 165 14.17 -6.54 -13.31
N ASN A 166 15.07 -6.29 -14.25
CA ASN A 166 14.72 -6.02 -15.65
C ASN A 166 15.08 -7.20 -16.57
N TYR A 167 14.31 -7.36 -17.64
CA TYR A 167 14.68 -8.15 -18.81
C TYR A 167 15.20 -7.21 -19.90
N GLU A 168 16.27 -7.62 -20.59
CA GLU A 168 16.72 -6.95 -21.81
C GLU A 168 16.01 -7.56 -23.02
N ILE A 169 15.01 -6.85 -23.54
CA ILE A 169 14.14 -7.36 -24.61
C ILE A 169 14.59 -6.78 -25.97
N PRO A 170 14.94 -7.63 -26.95
CA PRO A 170 15.27 -7.15 -28.29
C PRO A 170 14.09 -6.45 -28.97
N LEU A 171 14.35 -5.29 -29.59
CA LEU A 171 13.34 -4.55 -30.36
C LEU A 171 12.77 -5.37 -31.53
N THR A 172 13.55 -6.32 -32.05
CA THR A 172 13.13 -7.21 -33.15
C THR A 172 11.97 -8.15 -32.80
N TRP A 173 11.62 -8.27 -31.51
CA TRP A 173 10.49 -9.09 -31.07
C TRP A 173 9.14 -8.39 -31.26
N PHE A 174 9.13 -7.06 -31.39
CA PHE A 174 7.91 -6.27 -31.55
C PHE A 174 7.42 -6.32 -33.00
N ASP A 175 6.10 -6.34 -33.20
CA ASP A 175 5.49 -6.09 -34.50
C ASP A 175 5.63 -4.58 -34.80
N ASN A 176 6.37 -4.27 -35.87
CA ASN A 176 6.67 -2.90 -36.29
C ASN A 176 5.49 -2.20 -37.00
N ASP A 177 4.35 -2.88 -37.22
CA ASP A 177 3.13 -2.26 -37.74
C ASP A 177 2.12 -2.03 -36.60
N PRO A 178 2.13 -0.85 -35.95
CA PRO A 178 1.24 -0.56 -34.84
C PRO A 178 -0.24 -0.56 -35.25
N ASN A 179 -0.59 -0.45 -36.55
CA ASN A 179 -1.99 -0.50 -36.97
C ASN A 179 -2.61 -1.89 -36.79
N ARG A 180 -1.80 -2.96 -36.73
CA ARG A 180 -2.29 -4.30 -36.40
C ARG A 180 -2.81 -4.41 -34.97
N LEU A 181 -2.30 -3.59 -34.05
CA LEU A 181 -2.85 -3.49 -32.71
C LEU A 181 -4.33 -3.06 -32.75
N LEU A 182 -4.67 -2.09 -33.61
CA LEU A 182 -6.07 -1.64 -33.77
C LEU A 182 -6.97 -2.77 -34.26
N LEU A 183 -6.47 -3.60 -35.18
CA LEU A 183 -7.20 -4.77 -35.65
C LEU A 183 -7.46 -5.73 -34.48
N TYR A 184 -6.45 -6.02 -33.66
CA TYR A 184 -6.59 -6.90 -32.51
C TYR A 184 -7.55 -6.36 -31.46
N LEU A 185 -7.42 -5.09 -31.08
CA LEU A 185 -8.29 -4.44 -30.10
C LEU A 185 -9.77 -4.43 -30.53
N ARG A 186 -10.04 -4.41 -31.85
CA ARG A 186 -11.41 -4.43 -32.40
C ARG A 186 -11.98 -5.83 -32.59
N THR A 187 -11.15 -6.79 -32.96
CA THR A 187 -11.62 -8.08 -33.49
C THR A 187 -11.42 -9.26 -32.55
N LEU A 188 -10.45 -9.17 -31.64
CA LEU A 188 -10.22 -10.22 -30.65
C LEU A 188 -11.15 -10.05 -29.45
N GLN A 189 -11.51 -11.18 -28.86
CA GLN A 189 -12.07 -11.20 -27.50
C GLN A 189 -10.90 -11.29 -26.50
N PRO A 190 -10.98 -10.64 -25.33
CA PRO A 190 -9.92 -10.69 -24.32
C PRO A 190 -9.50 -12.11 -23.93
N GLU A 191 -10.46 -13.04 -23.87
CA GLU A 191 -10.24 -14.43 -23.50
C GLU A 191 -9.38 -15.20 -24.53
N ALA A 192 -9.15 -14.64 -25.72
CA ALA A 192 -8.22 -15.20 -26.70
C ALA A 192 -6.76 -15.07 -26.25
N ILE A 193 -6.46 -14.15 -25.32
CA ILE A 193 -5.14 -13.95 -24.73
C ILE A 193 -5.23 -14.31 -23.24
N SER A 194 -4.83 -15.54 -22.90
CA SER A 194 -4.83 -16.01 -21.52
C SER A 194 -3.77 -15.31 -20.67
N LEU A 195 -4.21 -14.60 -19.63
CA LEU A 195 -3.34 -14.02 -18.61
C LEU A 195 -3.11 -15.01 -17.45
N PRO A 196 -1.99 -14.89 -16.72
CA PRO A 196 -1.73 -15.73 -15.55
C PRO A 196 -2.76 -15.47 -14.45
N ALA A 197 -3.14 -16.53 -13.72
CA ALA A 197 -4.09 -16.41 -12.62
C ALA A 197 -3.45 -15.72 -11.41
N ILE A 198 -4.18 -14.79 -10.80
CA ILE A 198 -3.77 -14.13 -9.55
C ILE A 198 -3.81 -15.16 -8.40
N PRO A 199 -2.72 -15.36 -7.65
CA PRO A 199 -2.71 -16.30 -6.53
C PRO A 199 -3.65 -15.85 -5.39
N ASN A 200 -4.46 -16.77 -4.87
CA ASN A 200 -5.37 -16.48 -3.76
C ASN A 200 -4.70 -16.50 -2.37
N ASN A 201 -3.41 -16.86 -2.28
CA ASN A 201 -2.67 -17.04 -1.03
C ASN A 201 -1.70 -15.86 -0.73
N ARG A 202 -1.93 -14.67 -1.30
CA ARG A 202 -1.09 -13.47 -1.09
C ARG A 202 -0.93 -13.13 0.39
N GLN A 203 -2.05 -13.04 1.12
CA GLN A 203 -2.05 -12.72 2.56
C GLN A 203 -1.29 -13.75 3.40
N GLN A 204 -1.43 -15.04 3.10
CA GLN A 204 -0.69 -16.10 3.80
C GLN A 204 0.82 -16.01 3.52
N THR A 205 1.19 -15.70 2.27
CA THR A 205 2.60 -15.51 1.89
C THR A 205 3.19 -14.28 2.57
N LEU A 206 2.43 -13.19 2.67
CA LEU A 206 2.82 -11.99 3.39
C LEU A 206 3.04 -12.26 4.89
N ALA A 207 2.09 -12.97 5.52
CA ALA A 207 2.21 -13.35 6.94
C ALA A 207 3.46 -14.20 7.19
N ALA A 208 3.79 -15.13 6.28
CA ALA A 208 4.97 -15.97 6.38
C ALA A 208 6.29 -15.19 6.28
N GLN A 209 6.29 -13.99 5.67
CA GLN A 209 7.47 -13.14 5.49
C GLN A 209 7.56 -11.97 6.48
N GLU A 210 6.64 -11.85 7.44
CA GLU A 210 6.55 -10.75 8.41
C GLU A 210 7.90 -10.42 9.09
N SER A 211 8.56 -11.44 9.65
CA SER A 211 9.80 -11.24 10.42
C SER A 211 10.95 -10.72 9.55
N GLU A 212 11.04 -11.13 8.29
CA GLU A 212 12.11 -10.67 7.40
C GLU A 212 11.80 -9.26 6.90
N LEU A 213 10.59 -9.04 6.39
CA LEU A 213 10.18 -7.74 5.84
C LEU A 213 10.25 -6.63 6.89
N SER A 214 9.87 -6.90 8.14
CA SER A 214 9.97 -5.91 9.22
C SER A 214 11.40 -5.44 9.50
N THR A 215 12.43 -6.24 9.18
CA THR A 215 13.85 -5.87 9.39
C THR A 215 14.50 -5.25 8.15
N LEU A 216 13.90 -5.43 6.97
CA LEU A 216 14.42 -4.95 5.69
C LEU A 216 13.76 -3.65 5.23
N LEU A 217 12.43 -3.52 5.35
CA LEU A 217 11.67 -2.45 4.68
C LEU A 217 12.04 -1.04 5.15
N TRP A 218 12.46 -0.85 6.40
CA TRP A 218 12.90 0.47 6.88
C TRP A 218 14.16 0.98 6.18
N GLN A 219 14.98 0.09 5.58
CA GLN A 219 16.18 0.47 4.84
C GLN A 219 15.85 1.24 3.54
N LEU A 220 14.61 1.15 3.06
CA LEU A 220 14.10 1.87 1.90
C LEU A 220 13.70 3.32 2.21
N GLN A 221 14.09 3.85 3.38
CA GLN A 221 13.79 5.23 3.76
C GLN A 221 14.44 6.25 2.83
N ASP A 222 15.62 5.94 2.30
CA ASP A 222 16.27 6.74 1.28
C ASP A 222 15.56 6.50 -0.07
N PRO A 223 15.02 7.54 -0.73
CA PRO A 223 14.39 7.41 -2.03
C PRO A 223 15.30 6.84 -3.11
N GLU A 224 16.61 7.06 -3.03
CA GLU A 224 17.55 6.58 -4.06
C GLU A 224 17.75 5.06 -4.04
N ILE A 225 17.35 4.38 -2.95
CA ILE A 225 17.47 2.93 -2.80
C ILE A 225 16.27 2.24 -3.47
N GLU A 226 16.58 1.29 -4.36
CA GLU A 226 15.57 0.52 -5.08
C GLU A 226 15.16 -0.76 -4.33
N LEU A 227 13.95 -1.25 -4.60
CA LEU A 227 13.42 -2.46 -3.94
C LEU A 227 14.33 -3.68 -4.12
N TRP A 228 14.94 -3.84 -5.29
CA TRP A 228 15.78 -4.99 -5.64
C TRP A 228 17.13 -5.01 -4.94
N GLU A 229 17.59 -3.86 -4.42
CA GLU A 229 18.85 -3.76 -3.68
C GLU A 229 18.74 -4.36 -2.28
N ILE A 230 17.53 -4.33 -1.70
CA ILE A 230 17.24 -4.76 -0.33
C ILE A 230 16.47 -6.08 -0.29
N LEU A 231 15.51 -6.26 -1.20
CA LEU A 231 14.60 -7.40 -1.21
C LEU A 231 15.03 -8.44 -2.25
N ASN A 232 14.79 -9.70 -1.94
CA ASN A 232 14.79 -10.72 -2.99
C ASN A 232 13.47 -10.68 -3.80
N TRP A 233 13.45 -11.36 -4.94
CA TRP A 233 12.29 -11.37 -5.83
C TRP A 233 10.97 -11.78 -5.15
N GLN A 234 11.00 -12.79 -4.27
CA GLN A 234 9.80 -13.28 -3.60
C GLN A 234 9.26 -12.24 -2.62
N GLN A 235 10.14 -11.62 -1.84
CA GLN A 235 9.81 -10.51 -0.94
C GLN A 235 9.26 -9.30 -1.71
N GLY A 236 9.92 -8.93 -2.82
CA GLY A 236 9.46 -7.86 -3.72
C GLY A 236 8.06 -8.12 -4.25
N CYS A 237 7.77 -9.35 -4.72
CA CYS A 237 6.44 -9.73 -5.16
C CYS A 237 5.37 -9.55 -4.07
N VAL A 238 5.68 -9.93 -2.84
CA VAL A 238 4.75 -9.82 -1.70
C VAL A 238 4.45 -8.35 -1.39
N VAL A 239 5.47 -7.50 -1.38
CA VAL A 239 5.33 -6.05 -1.14
C VAL A 239 4.51 -5.40 -2.26
N LEU A 240 4.87 -5.64 -3.52
CA LEU A 240 4.23 -5.02 -4.69
C LEU A 240 2.77 -5.47 -4.92
N THR A 241 2.37 -6.59 -4.31
CA THR A 241 0.99 -7.10 -4.40
C THR A 241 0.15 -6.75 -3.17
N SER A 242 0.71 -5.92 -2.27
CA SER A 242 0.04 -5.41 -1.06
C SER A 242 -0.02 -3.88 -1.14
N PRO A 243 -1.15 -3.27 -1.58
CA PRO A 243 -1.27 -1.83 -1.75
C PRO A 243 -0.90 -1.03 -0.50
N GLU A 244 -1.26 -1.52 0.68
CA GLU A 244 -0.98 -0.86 1.95
C GLU A 244 0.52 -0.79 2.25
N LEU A 245 1.31 -1.81 1.85
CA LEU A 245 2.76 -1.79 2.01
C LEU A 245 3.42 -0.84 1.00
N LEU A 246 2.91 -0.78 -0.23
CA LEU A 246 3.38 0.18 -1.23
C LEU A 246 3.15 1.62 -0.78
N ASP A 247 1.95 1.91 -0.28
CA ASP A 247 1.61 3.23 0.25
C ASP A 247 2.50 3.58 1.45
N TRP A 248 2.77 2.60 2.34
CA TRP A 248 3.67 2.79 3.47
C TRP A 248 5.12 3.10 3.03
N ILE A 249 5.67 2.37 2.04
CA ILE A 249 7.02 2.65 1.50
C ILE A 249 7.07 4.04 0.87
N TYR A 250 6.05 4.39 0.09
CA TYR A 250 5.97 5.71 -0.52
C TYR A 250 5.93 6.81 0.55
N GLN A 251 5.09 6.68 1.58
CA GLN A 251 5.02 7.63 2.70
C GLN A 251 6.33 7.69 3.50
N LEU A 252 7.04 6.56 3.64
CA LEU A 252 8.35 6.51 4.29
C LEU A 252 9.36 7.39 3.54
N GLN A 253 9.39 7.29 2.21
CA GLN A 253 10.31 8.03 1.35
C GLN A 253 9.94 9.51 1.22
N THR A 254 8.65 9.85 1.27
CA THR A 254 8.18 11.25 1.23
C THR A 254 8.10 11.92 2.60
N SER A 255 8.62 11.27 3.65
CA SER A 255 8.56 11.77 5.04
C SER A 255 7.14 12.13 5.52
N SER A 256 6.14 11.41 5.03
CA SER A 256 4.71 11.65 5.31
C SER A 256 4.12 10.67 6.32
N LEU A 257 4.94 9.78 6.89
CA LEU A 257 4.49 8.85 7.93
C LEU A 257 4.15 9.60 9.22
N ASN A 258 3.00 9.26 9.81
CA ASN A 258 2.62 9.71 11.14
C ASN A 258 3.41 8.90 12.18
N ILE A 259 4.62 9.35 12.49
CA ILE A 259 5.37 8.90 13.66
C ILE A 259 5.47 10.14 14.54
N GLU A 260 4.58 10.29 15.51
CA GLU A 260 4.62 11.44 16.42
C GLU A 260 6.03 11.55 17.03
N GLU A 261 6.70 12.69 16.83
CA GLU A 261 8.03 13.03 17.37
C GLU A 261 7.98 13.17 18.91
N TYR A 262 7.67 12.10 19.64
CA TYR A 262 7.83 12.09 21.09
C TYR A 262 9.31 11.91 21.44
N GLN A 263 10.03 13.02 21.50
CA GLN A 263 11.31 13.16 22.23
C GLN A 263 12.41 12.10 22.00
N THR A 264 12.42 11.38 20.87
CA THR A 264 13.47 10.39 20.58
C THR A 264 14.59 11.02 19.76
N GLN A 265 15.56 11.66 20.44
CA GLN A 265 16.77 12.23 19.82
C GLN A 265 17.82 11.17 19.42
N THR A 266 17.49 9.87 19.43
CA THR A 266 18.44 8.79 19.11
C THR A 266 17.97 7.98 17.89
N THR A 267 18.87 7.82 16.92
CA THR A 267 18.64 7.06 15.67
C THR A 267 18.12 5.65 15.93
N THR A 268 18.59 5.00 17.00
CA THR A 268 18.18 3.62 17.36
C THR A 268 16.70 3.53 17.73
N ALA A 269 16.14 4.50 18.46
CA ALA A 269 14.74 4.47 18.86
C ALA A 269 13.79 4.65 17.66
N HIS A 270 14.18 5.50 16.71
CA HIS A 270 13.44 5.71 15.47
C HIS A 270 13.38 4.44 14.61
N THR A 271 14.51 3.75 14.45
CA THR A 271 14.55 2.48 13.71
C THR A 271 13.64 1.42 14.35
N THR A 272 13.66 1.28 15.69
CA THR A 272 12.79 0.33 16.39
C THR A 272 11.30 0.63 16.17
N LEU A 273 10.90 1.91 16.19
CA LEU A 273 9.52 2.32 15.92
C LEU A 273 9.09 2.04 14.48
N LEU A 274 9.97 2.26 13.50
CA LEU A 274 9.69 1.91 12.11
C LEU A 274 9.47 0.41 11.94
N GLN A 275 10.35 -0.42 12.50
CA GLN A 275 10.23 -1.88 12.44
C GLN A 275 8.93 -2.37 13.10
N ALA A 276 8.57 -1.77 14.24
CA ALA A 276 7.31 -2.00 14.92
C ALA A 276 6.09 -1.61 14.08
N SER A 277 6.13 -0.42 13.45
CA SER A 277 5.09 0.07 12.54
C SER A 277 4.89 -0.87 11.35
N THR A 278 5.97 -1.32 10.70
CA THR A 278 5.91 -2.30 9.61
C THR A 278 5.31 -3.63 10.07
N ARG A 279 5.71 -4.12 11.26
CA ARG A 279 5.15 -5.36 11.83
C ARG A 279 3.65 -5.24 12.08
N ASP A 280 3.23 -4.15 12.71
CA ASP A 280 1.84 -3.85 13.01
C ASP A 280 1.01 -3.76 11.72
N LEU A 281 1.54 -3.10 10.67
CA LEU A 281 0.92 -3.01 9.35
C LEU A 281 0.74 -4.39 8.69
N ILE A 282 1.77 -5.24 8.69
CA ILE A 282 1.68 -6.60 8.14
C ILE A 282 0.60 -7.40 8.87
N LYS A 283 0.52 -7.28 10.20
CA LYS A 283 -0.54 -7.93 10.99
C LYS A 283 -1.94 -7.36 10.68
N LEU A 284 -2.07 -6.05 10.48
CA LEU A 284 -3.33 -5.42 10.09
C LEU A 284 -3.87 -5.94 8.75
N ILE A 285 -2.98 -6.22 7.80
CA ILE A 285 -3.32 -6.74 6.48
C ILE A 285 -3.66 -8.23 6.54
N THR A 286 -2.92 -9.01 7.33
CA THR A 286 -2.95 -10.48 7.26
C THR A 286 -3.80 -11.15 8.32
N GLN A 287 -4.01 -10.51 9.48
CA GLN A 287 -4.79 -11.08 10.56
C GLN A 287 -6.26 -10.71 10.45
N PRO A 288 -7.17 -11.65 10.81
CA PRO A 288 -8.57 -11.34 10.88
C PRO A 288 -8.83 -10.41 12.09
N ALA A 289 -9.81 -9.51 11.96
CA ALA A 289 -10.08 -8.48 12.96
C ALA A 289 -11.25 -8.87 13.86
N ILE A 290 -11.13 -8.59 15.16
CA ILE A 290 -12.24 -8.65 16.12
C ILE A 290 -13.27 -7.59 15.73
N ASN A 291 -14.48 -8.01 15.39
CA ASN A 291 -15.55 -7.10 15.01
C ASN A 291 -16.26 -6.54 16.24
N VAL A 292 -15.85 -5.34 16.62
CA VAL A 292 -16.43 -4.57 17.73
C VAL A 292 -17.86 -4.09 17.42
N GLY A 293 -18.23 -4.00 16.14
CA GLY A 293 -19.59 -3.71 15.70
C GLY A 293 -20.61 -4.74 16.18
N ARG A 294 -20.24 -6.04 16.23
CA ARG A 294 -21.14 -7.10 16.70
C ARG A 294 -21.48 -6.98 18.18
N TRP A 295 -20.59 -6.34 18.96
CA TRP A 295 -20.79 -6.15 20.39
C TRP A 295 -22.00 -5.28 20.68
N LEU A 296 -22.41 -4.42 19.73
CA LEU A 296 -23.65 -3.62 19.80
C LEU A 296 -24.92 -4.49 19.93
N TRP A 297 -24.87 -5.74 19.48
CA TRP A 297 -25.92 -6.74 19.65
C TRP A 297 -25.63 -7.76 20.75
N ASP A 298 -24.64 -7.49 21.60
CA ASP A 298 -24.20 -8.39 22.67
C ASP A 298 -23.69 -9.75 22.11
N GLU A 299 -23.11 -9.74 20.91
CA GLU A 299 -22.54 -10.90 20.21
C GLU A 299 -21.02 -10.74 20.01
N LEU A 300 -20.27 -11.83 20.20
CA LEU A 300 -18.88 -11.94 19.75
C LEU A 300 -18.82 -12.57 18.36
N ASP A 301 -17.78 -12.26 17.62
CA ASP A 301 -17.39 -13.01 16.42
C ASP A 301 -16.53 -14.23 16.78
N GLU A 302 -16.28 -15.11 15.81
CA GLU A 302 -15.49 -16.33 16.01
C GLU A 302 -14.10 -16.03 16.61
N ILE A 303 -13.50 -14.89 16.21
CA ILE A 303 -12.20 -14.45 16.68
C ILE A 303 -12.28 -14.03 18.15
N GLY A 304 -13.24 -13.17 18.51
CA GLY A 304 -13.47 -12.75 19.88
C GLY A 304 -13.71 -13.95 20.81
N GLU A 305 -14.52 -14.92 20.38
CA GLU A 305 -14.75 -16.17 21.13
C GLU A 305 -13.46 -16.99 21.29
N SER A 306 -12.70 -17.19 20.21
CA SER A 306 -11.47 -18.00 20.24
C SER A 306 -10.38 -17.42 21.15
N LEU A 307 -10.37 -16.09 21.31
CA LEU A 307 -9.43 -15.34 22.14
C LEU A 307 -9.94 -15.15 23.57
N ALA A 308 -11.06 -15.76 23.94
CA ALA A 308 -11.70 -15.65 25.24
C ALA A 308 -12.03 -14.20 25.64
N TRP A 309 -12.46 -13.36 24.68
CA TRP A 309 -13.09 -12.08 25.00
C TRP A 309 -14.38 -12.34 25.77
N THR A 310 -14.67 -11.49 26.75
CA THR A 310 -15.91 -11.54 27.52
C THR A 310 -16.61 -10.19 27.40
N LEU A 311 -17.83 -10.20 26.86
CA LEU A 311 -18.67 -9.01 26.83
C LEU A 311 -19.18 -8.69 28.22
N LEU A 312 -19.11 -7.42 28.59
CA LEU A 312 -19.62 -6.94 29.86
C LEU A 312 -21.11 -6.62 29.72
N PRO A 313 -21.94 -7.03 30.70
CA PRO A 313 -23.36 -6.77 30.65
C PRO A 313 -23.62 -5.26 30.77
N ARG A 314 -24.66 -4.79 30.06
CA ARG A 314 -25.12 -3.38 30.14
C ARG A 314 -25.53 -2.96 31.56
N PHE A 315 -25.93 -3.94 32.39
CA PHE A 315 -26.34 -3.76 33.77
C PHE A 315 -25.62 -4.79 34.62
N SER A 316 -24.78 -4.32 35.55
CA SER A 316 -24.09 -5.21 36.48
C SER A 316 -25.09 -5.78 37.50
N PRO A 317 -25.16 -7.11 37.71
CA PRO A 317 -25.90 -7.66 38.83
C PRO A 317 -25.30 -7.15 40.16
N LEU A 318 -26.16 -6.97 41.15
CA LEU A 318 -25.78 -6.44 42.46
C LEU A 318 -24.60 -7.20 43.09
N ARG A 319 -23.45 -6.52 43.17
CA ARG A 319 -22.28 -6.80 44.01
C ARG A 319 -21.62 -8.16 43.82
N GLU A 320 -20.80 -8.26 42.79
CA GLU A 320 -19.58 -9.08 42.84
C GLU A 320 -18.38 -8.16 43.15
N ILE A 321 -17.99 -8.13 44.42
CA ILE A 321 -16.87 -7.32 44.92
C ILE A 321 -15.60 -7.66 44.10
N ARG A 322 -15.09 -6.69 43.35
CA ARG A 322 -13.90 -6.76 42.46
C ARG A 322 -14.12 -7.52 41.15
N SER A 323 -15.32 -7.47 40.59
CA SER A 323 -15.56 -7.94 39.21
C SER A 323 -14.92 -7.01 38.17
N PRO A 324 -14.59 -7.50 36.95
CA PRO A 324 -14.13 -6.65 35.85
C PRO A 324 -15.09 -5.50 35.49
N ALA A 325 -16.40 -5.71 35.69
CA ALA A 325 -17.42 -4.68 35.47
C ALA A 325 -17.28 -3.51 36.47
N GLU A 326 -17.09 -3.81 37.76
CA GLU A 326 -16.88 -2.77 38.80
C GLU A 326 -15.59 -1.97 38.57
N GLU A 327 -14.51 -2.66 38.14
CA GLU A 327 -13.25 -2.00 37.80
C GLU A 327 -13.42 -1.05 36.61
N LEU A 328 -14.08 -1.51 35.53
CA LEU A 328 -14.34 -0.67 34.38
C LEU A 328 -15.22 0.53 34.74
N GLU A 329 -16.27 0.35 35.53
CA GLU A 329 -17.17 1.43 35.95
C GLU A 329 -16.44 2.54 36.73
N ALA A 330 -15.50 2.15 37.60
CA ALA A 330 -14.64 3.09 38.32
C ALA A 330 -13.73 3.87 37.36
N ILE A 331 -13.12 3.20 36.38
CA ILE A 331 -12.26 3.83 35.37
C ILE A 331 -13.07 4.78 34.48
N THR A 332 -14.23 4.34 33.97
CA THR A 332 -15.08 5.16 33.10
C THR A 332 -15.62 6.39 33.83
N SER A 333 -15.96 6.25 35.12
CA SER A 333 -16.36 7.40 35.95
C SER A 333 -15.22 8.42 36.07
N GLN A 334 -13.99 7.96 36.27
CA GLN A 334 -12.82 8.82 36.30
C GLN A 334 -12.58 9.51 34.94
N LEU A 335 -12.67 8.78 33.83
CA LEU A 335 -12.50 9.34 32.48
C LEU A 335 -13.57 10.38 32.14
N GLN A 336 -14.82 10.16 32.55
CA GLN A 336 -15.89 11.15 32.40
C GLN A 336 -15.63 12.43 33.17
N THR A 337 -15.06 12.34 34.39
CA THR A 337 -14.63 13.55 35.12
C THR A 337 -13.47 14.30 34.45
N GLN A 338 -12.70 13.62 33.61
CA GLN A 338 -11.64 14.20 32.79
C GLN A 338 -12.15 14.76 31.45
N GLY A 339 -13.46 14.65 31.18
CA GLY A 339 -14.10 15.21 29.98
C GLY A 339 -14.32 14.22 28.84
N LEU A 340 -14.04 12.92 29.03
CA LEU A 340 -14.31 11.91 28.01
C LEU A 340 -15.79 11.47 28.05
N GLU A 341 -16.56 11.80 27.02
CA GLU A 341 -17.96 11.39 26.91
C GLU A 341 -18.08 9.98 26.32
N ILE A 342 -18.61 9.04 27.11
CA ILE A 342 -18.89 7.66 26.67
C ILE A 342 -20.41 7.51 26.56
N PRO A 343 -20.97 7.27 25.36
CA PRO A 343 -22.41 7.18 25.18
C PRO A 343 -22.99 5.90 25.77
N LEU A 344 -24.25 5.96 26.21
CA LEU A 344 -24.99 4.79 26.75
C LEU A 344 -25.15 3.63 25.74
N ALA A 345 -25.05 3.95 24.45
CA ALA A 345 -25.09 2.95 23.37
C ALA A 345 -23.80 2.13 23.27
N ALA A 346 -22.70 2.57 23.90
CA ALA A 346 -21.42 1.90 23.84
C ALA A 346 -21.47 0.51 24.45
N ARG A 347 -20.69 -0.41 23.87
CA ARG A 347 -20.55 -1.78 24.37
C ARG A 347 -19.11 -2.08 24.65
N SER A 348 -18.90 -2.86 25.70
CA SER A 348 -17.58 -3.14 26.21
C SER A 348 -17.34 -4.64 26.32
N GLY A 349 -16.11 -5.01 26.01
CA GLY A 349 -15.56 -6.33 26.23
C GLY A 349 -14.24 -6.21 26.95
N TYR A 350 -13.80 -7.31 27.57
CA TYR A 350 -12.46 -7.40 28.11
C TYR A 350 -11.79 -8.72 27.75
N GLN A 351 -10.47 -8.68 27.76
CA GLN A 351 -9.62 -9.85 27.66
C GLN A 351 -8.54 -9.78 28.74
N SER A 352 -8.30 -10.89 29.44
CA SER A 352 -7.18 -11.02 30.38
C SER A 352 -6.10 -11.89 29.75
N PHE A 353 -4.84 -11.46 29.86
CA PHE A 353 -3.69 -12.16 29.31
C PHE A 353 -2.46 -11.98 30.21
N LEU A 354 -1.40 -12.74 29.94
CA LEU A 354 -0.14 -12.66 30.67
C LEU A 354 0.95 -12.10 29.77
N LEU A 355 1.73 -11.13 30.27
CA LEU A 355 2.96 -10.68 29.63
C LEU A 355 4.12 -10.87 30.61
N ALA A 356 5.11 -11.69 30.26
CA ALA A 356 6.21 -12.06 31.16
C ALA A 356 5.74 -12.54 32.55
N GLY A 357 4.58 -13.21 32.63
CA GLY A 357 3.97 -13.67 33.88
C GLY A 357 3.19 -12.60 34.66
N ILE A 358 3.12 -11.37 34.16
CA ILE A 358 2.34 -10.28 34.75
C ILE A 358 0.91 -10.36 34.20
N PRO A 359 -0.12 -10.49 35.05
CA PRO A 359 -1.49 -10.51 34.60
C PRO A 359 -1.93 -9.10 34.19
N LEU A 360 -2.46 -9.01 32.99
CA LEU A 360 -2.97 -7.78 32.38
C LEU A 360 -4.40 -7.97 31.95
N ARG A 361 -5.11 -6.86 31.85
CA ARG A 361 -6.47 -6.81 31.33
C ARG A 361 -6.61 -5.64 30.39
N LEU A 362 -7.05 -5.94 29.17
CA LEU A 362 -7.46 -4.93 28.21
C LEU A 362 -8.99 -4.86 28.20
N TYR A 363 -9.53 -3.67 28.39
CA TYR A 363 -10.91 -3.35 28.08
C TYR A 363 -10.96 -2.64 26.73
N ALA A 364 -11.91 -3.04 25.89
CA ALA A 364 -12.24 -2.35 24.66
C ALA A 364 -13.70 -1.92 24.74
N ILE A 365 -13.98 -0.69 24.34
CA ILE A 365 -15.30 -0.09 24.35
C ILE A 365 -15.55 0.52 22.98
N GLY A 366 -16.54 0.02 22.26
CA GLY A 366 -16.88 0.49 20.92
C GLY A 366 -18.27 1.13 20.86
N TRP A 367 -18.40 2.17 20.05
CA TRP A 367 -19.70 2.74 19.69
C TRP A 367 -19.70 3.33 18.28
N ASN A 368 -20.88 3.30 17.67
CA ASN A 368 -21.13 4.01 16.42
C ASN A 368 -21.22 5.52 16.70
N SER A 369 -20.50 6.33 15.93
CA SER A 369 -20.51 7.80 16.00
C SER A 369 -20.93 8.46 14.69
N SER A 370 -21.51 7.68 13.78
CA SER A 370 -21.85 8.11 12.44
C SER A 370 -22.82 9.30 12.47
N THR A 371 -22.54 10.29 11.64
CA THR A 371 -23.32 11.51 11.47
C THR A 371 -23.76 11.68 10.02
N LEU A 372 -24.60 12.68 9.73
CA LEU A 372 -24.97 13.00 8.33
C LEU A 372 -23.77 13.39 7.47
N THR A 373 -22.72 13.97 8.08
CA THR A 373 -21.48 14.40 7.40
C THR A 373 -20.42 13.31 7.38
N GLU A 374 -20.45 12.39 8.35
CA GLU A 374 -19.52 11.26 8.47
C GLU A 374 -20.32 9.97 8.69
N PRO A 375 -20.91 9.40 7.64
CA PRO A 375 -21.90 8.32 7.76
C PRO A 375 -21.33 6.98 8.22
N ASN A 376 -20.00 6.85 8.26
CA ASN A 376 -19.30 5.60 8.54
C ASN A 376 -18.30 5.74 9.69
N SER A 377 -18.50 6.68 10.62
CA SER A 377 -17.57 6.85 11.74
C SER A 377 -17.96 5.99 12.96
N TRP A 378 -16.95 5.54 13.68
CA TRP A 378 -17.05 4.83 14.95
C TRP A 378 -15.92 5.24 15.89
N ASN A 379 -16.07 4.89 17.17
CA ASN A 379 -15.09 5.16 18.19
C ASN A 379 -14.67 3.87 18.90
N LEU A 380 -13.39 3.82 19.28
CA LEU A 380 -12.80 2.75 20.07
C LEU A 380 -12.04 3.33 21.25
N LEU A 381 -12.51 3.06 22.46
CA LEU A 381 -11.78 3.33 23.69
C LEU A 381 -11.12 2.04 24.18
N LEU A 382 -9.80 2.09 24.32
CA LEU A 382 -8.99 1.00 24.83
C LEU A 382 -8.39 1.39 26.18
N ILE A 383 -8.46 0.48 27.15
CA ILE A 383 -7.95 0.70 28.51
C ILE A 383 -7.15 -0.53 28.92
N LEU A 384 -5.84 -0.35 29.11
CA LEU A 384 -4.95 -1.38 29.63
C LEU A 384 -4.74 -1.17 31.13
N GLY A 385 -4.98 -2.20 31.93
CA GLY A 385 -4.73 -2.19 33.37
C GLY A 385 -4.15 -3.51 33.88
N ALA A 386 -3.72 -3.51 35.13
CA ALA A 386 -3.36 -4.72 35.86
C ALA A 386 -4.50 -5.06 36.85
N PRO A 387 -5.03 -6.29 36.86
CA PRO A 387 -6.07 -6.66 37.80
C PRO A 387 -5.64 -6.41 39.25
N SER A 388 -6.50 -5.74 40.02
CA SER A 388 -6.26 -5.45 41.44
C SER A 388 -5.86 -6.71 42.23
N PRO A 389 -4.84 -6.66 43.10
CA PRO A 389 -4.16 -5.48 43.63
C PRO A 389 -2.90 -5.04 42.86
N ASN A 390 -2.67 -5.57 41.65
CA ASN A 390 -1.45 -5.27 40.90
C ASN A 390 -1.50 -3.86 40.28
N THR A 391 -0.32 -3.30 40.04
CA THR A 391 -0.13 -2.05 39.29
C THR A 391 0.72 -2.33 38.06
N LEU A 392 0.52 -1.56 37.00
CA LEU A 392 1.39 -1.63 35.82
C LEU A 392 2.82 -1.22 36.20
N PRO A 393 3.85 -2.04 35.92
CA PRO A 393 5.25 -1.66 36.04
C PRO A 393 5.64 -0.46 35.18
N GLU A 394 6.65 0.30 35.61
CA GLU A 394 7.09 1.55 34.97
C GLU A 394 7.60 1.38 33.53
N ASN A 395 8.05 0.18 33.16
CA ASN A 395 8.60 -0.14 31.83
C ASN A 395 7.57 -0.73 30.86
N PHE A 396 6.28 -0.68 31.19
CA PHE A 396 5.22 -1.05 30.26
C PHE A 396 5.01 0.02 29.20
N LYS A 397 4.90 -0.44 27.95
CA LYS A 397 4.47 0.38 26.81
C LYS A 397 3.16 -0.16 26.25
N PHE A 398 2.28 0.77 25.88
CA PHE A 398 1.00 0.52 25.24
C PHE A 398 0.96 1.26 23.92
N ARG A 399 1.01 0.51 22.82
CA ARG A 399 1.06 1.04 21.45
C ARG A 399 -0.23 0.71 20.71
N VAL A 400 -0.74 1.69 19.98
CA VAL A 400 -1.85 1.49 19.05
C VAL A 400 -1.46 2.03 17.68
N SER A 401 -1.71 1.23 16.65
CA SER A 401 -1.32 1.49 15.27
C SER A 401 -2.49 1.24 14.32
N ASP A 402 -2.48 1.90 13.18
CA ASP A 402 -3.38 1.65 12.06
C ASP A 402 -2.57 1.48 10.75
N LYS A 403 -3.24 1.53 9.59
CA LYS A 403 -2.58 1.41 8.28
C LYS A 403 -1.62 2.56 7.95
N THR A 404 -1.76 3.71 8.63
CA THR A 404 -0.96 4.92 8.40
C THR A 404 0.28 4.99 9.30
N GLY A 405 0.31 4.20 10.38
CA GLY A 405 1.46 4.09 11.26
C GLY A 405 1.07 3.96 12.72
N VAL A 406 1.96 4.42 13.61
CA VAL A 406 1.75 4.39 15.05
C VAL A 406 0.95 5.63 15.45
N LEU A 407 -0.28 5.43 15.91
CA LEU A 407 -1.16 6.51 16.36
C LEU A 407 -0.83 6.98 17.78
N LEU A 408 -0.36 6.06 18.62
CA LEU A 408 -0.05 6.34 20.01
C LEU A 408 0.95 5.32 20.57
N GLU A 409 1.91 5.79 21.34
CA GLU A 409 2.69 4.97 22.27
C GLU A 409 2.73 5.62 23.66
N GLN A 410 2.12 4.98 24.66
CA GLN A 410 2.12 5.44 26.05
C GLN A 410 2.99 4.54 26.92
N SER A 411 3.79 5.15 27.79
CA SER A 411 4.51 4.45 28.86
C SER A 411 3.91 4.77 30.21
N VAL A 412 4.06 3.87 31.18
CA VAL A 412 3.61 4.11 32.55
C VAL A 412 4.41 5.26 33.17
N ASN A 413 3.71 6.34 33.54
CA ASN A 413 4.33 7.49 34.20
C ASN A 413 4.22 7.34 35.73
N PRO A 414 5.34 7.21 36.47
CA PRO A 414 5.33 7.06 37.93
C PRO A 414 4.68 8.24 38.68
N GLN A 415 4.61 9.41 38.06
CA GLN A 415 4.01 10.62 38.64
C GLN A 415 2.49 10.65 38.45
N GLN A 416 1.96 9.90 37.48
CA GLN A 416 0.52 9.76 37.29
C GLN A 416 -0.01 8.72 38.27
N ARG A 417 -1.06 9.10 39.00
CA ARG A 417 -1.73 8.23 39.98
C ARG A 417 -2.62 7.16 39.35
N ASN A 418 -2.75 7.15 38.03
CA ASN A 418 -3.64 6.24 37.32
C ASN A 418 -2.97 4.87 37.22
N TRP A 419 -3.71 3.82 37.60
CA TRP A 419 -3.23 2.43 37.52
C TRP A 419 -3.47 1.79 36.14
N TYR A 420 -3.79 2.60 35.13
CA TYR A 420 -4.17 2.18 33.79
C TYR A 420 -3.65 3.15 32.72
N LEU A 421 -3.45 2.63 31.51
CA LEU A 421 -3.18 3.38 30.28
C LEU A 421 -4.43 3.35 29.41
N TYR A 422 -4.70 4.41 28.65
CA TYR A 422 -5.89 4.44 27.79
C TYR A 422 -5.72 5.32 26.55
N THR A 423 -6.52 5.02 25.54
CA THR A 423 -6.68 5.86 24.35
C THR A 423 -8.10 5.79 23.83
N CYS A 424 -8.56 6.86 23.19
CA CYS A 424 -9.83 6.90 22.48
C CYS A 424 -9.54 7.28 21.03
N LEU A 425 -9.92 6.41 20.12
CA LEU A 425 -9.67 6.54 18.69
C LEU A 425 -11.00 6.76 17.97
N VAL A 426 -10.96 7.56 16.91
CA VAL A 426 -12.06 7.73 15.96
C VAL A 426 -11.60 7.09 14.67
N GLY A 427 -12.43 6.25 14.07
CA GLY A 427 -12.13 5.64 12.79
C GLY A 427 -13.34 5.54 11.87
N ASN A 428 -13.08 5.17 10.63
CA ASN A 428 -14.09 4.78 9.64
C ASN A 428 -14.34 3.27 9.69
N TRP A 429 -15.48 2.79 9.17
CA TRP A 429 -15.82 1.36 9.19
C TRP A 429 -14.84 0.47 8.40
N ASP A 430 -14.10 1.02 7.44
CA ASP A 430 -13.04 0.30 6.72
C ASP A 430 -11.69 0.28 7.46
N GLU A 431 -11.55 1.06 8.53
CA GLU A 431 -10.33 1.15 9.31
C GLU A 431 -10.25 0.09 10.41
N LYS A 432 -9.02 -0.30 10.71
CA LYS A 432 -8.69 -1.27 11.74
C LYS A 432 -7.60 -0.70 12.63
N PHE A 433 -7.66 -1.04 13.92
CA PHE A 433 -6.67 -0.63 14.91
C PHE A 433 -6.03 -1.86 15.53
N ILE A 434 -4.71 -1.91 15.62
CA ILE A 434 -3.99 -3.00 16.26
C ILE A 434 -3.32 -2.52 17.53
N VAL A 435 -3.34 -3.38 18.56
CA VAL A 435 -2.88 -3.03 19.90
C VAL A 435 -1.72 -3.93 20.28
N THR A 436 -0.60 -3.31 20.64
CA THR A 436 0.59 -4.00 21.12
C THR A 436 0.93 -3.52 22.52
N THR A 437 1.11 -4.46 23.44
CA THR A 437 1.59 -4.20 24.80
C THR A 437 2.97 -4.81 24.97
N SER A 438 3.94 -4.04 25.45
CA SER A 438 5.30 -4.53 25.69
C SER A 438 5.82 -4.22 27.09
N LEU A 439 6.77 -5.04 27.54
CA LEU A 439 7.54 -4.87 28.77
C LEU A 439 9.00 -4.73 28.38
N GLY A 440 9.49 -3.49 28.31
CA GLY A 440 10.76 -3.19 27.65
C GLY A 440 10.70 -3.43 26.13
N ASP A 441 11.84 -3.73 25.53
CA ASP A 441 11.98 -3.82 24.07
C ASP A 441 11.92 -5.27 23.53
N ASP A 442 12.04 -6.29 24.39
CA ASP A 442 12.18 -7.69 23.96
C ASP A 442 10.91 -8.55 24.15
N VAL A 443 9.95 -8.10 24.96
CA VAL A 443 8.76 -8.89 25.30
C VAL A 443 7.51 -8.11 24.97
N GLU A 444 6.81 -8.52 23.92
CA GLU A 444 5.55 -7.92 23.48
C GLU A 444 4.45 -8.97 23.27
N VAL A 445 3.21 -8.53 23.46
CA VAL A 445 2.00 -9.23 23.04
C VAL A 445 1.20 -8.27 22.18
N THR A 446 0.99 -8.65 20.92
CA THR A 446 0.08 -7.98 19.99
C THR A 446 -1.23 -8.74 19.95
N LEU A 447 -2.33 -8.04 20.17
CA LEU A 447 -3.67 -8.60 19.97
C LEU A 447 -4.09 -8.45 18.51
N PRO A 448 -5.00 -9.30 18.01
CA PRO A 448 -5.56 -9.14 16.68
C PRO A 448 -6.20 -7.76 16.49
N PRO A 449 -6.29 -7.27 15.24
CA PRO A 449 -6.87 -5.97 14.97
C PRO A 449 -8.32 -5.85 15.45
N PHE A 450 -8.74 -4.66 15.84
CA PHE A 450 -10.13 -4.29 16.08
C PHE A 450 -10.68 -3.63 14.82
N GLY A 451 -11.80 -4.13 14.31
CA GLY A 451 -12.54 -3.54 13.21
C GLY A 451 -14.00 -3.29 13.61
N PHE A 452 -14.73 -2.60 12.73
CA PHE A 452 -16.12 -2.25 13.00
C PHE A 452 -17.01 -2.52 11.79
N ASP A 453 -17.83 -3.56 11.89
CA ASP A 453 -18.80 -3.91 10.86
C ASP A 453 -20.15 -4.24 11.51
N ILE A 454 -21.19 -3.53 11.07
CA ILE A 454 -22.58 -3.69 11.52
C ILE A 454 -23.45 -4.44 10.51
N THR A 455 -22.85 -5.11 9.53
CA THR A 455 -23.56 -6.07 8.69
C THR A 455 -23.68 -7.41 9.44
N ARG A 456 -24.81 -8.09 9.25
CA ARG A 456 -25.17 -9.33 9.94
C ARG A 456 -24.98 -10.54 9.05
#